data_AF-A0A843LII7-F1
#
_entry.id   AF-A0A843LII7-F1
#
_cell.length_a   1.000
_cell.length_b   1.000
_cell.length_c   1.000
_cell.angle_alpha   90.00
_cell.angle_beta   90.00
_cell.angle_gamma   90.00
#
_symmetry.space_group_name_H-M   'P 1'
#
loop_
_entity.id
_entity.type
_entity.pdbx_description
1 polymer ?
#
loop_
_entity_poly.entity_id
_entity_poly.type
_entity_poly.pdbx_seq_one_letter_code
_entity_poly.pdbx_strand_id
1 'polypeptide(L)'
;MMKTMLVLFTIALFVALPVSATVIPSSIEATLWPGEFVGENKTVEVTALPAKADVIFAFDCTGSMGGTLADAKANAAAVMAALEEETGVDIQYGVMSHRDYDGYFDSCGYADYYGGTGDWPYRLDQSITDDTTAIQAALDPLLAGGGADGPESYSRLLYETYSDPDVGWRIGAKRIVVAFGDIVPHDCEMSCSDYWVSTGVDPGRDATADTPDDLAILDVIDGMAGANIILLEVQPYDYYQPCWDPWVATTGGSFWVLGGFEVDDMVEVIISGLTTPEVCGLTLVAESGYEGWLTSVVPESYDCFEPPATMVFDITITVPEGTECDDYTFTVSAVDEAGVSYGDQEVTIHVPCVIPVSVDIKPGSCPNAFNRGEKGVLPVAILGSDMVDVSEIDPETVLLEGVAPIRWSIGDTGAPVPCDGECEPCECWQGYPDGFPDLNLKFASPAIAATSAVTGATVKGDPVPLAITGELLDGTPITGGDCLWIVK
;
A
#
# COMPACT_ATOMS: atom_id res chain seq x y z
N MET A 1 -3.01 -40.43 -6.23
CA MET A 1 -2.45 -39.51 -5.22
C MET A 1 -1.79 -38.36 -5.96
N MET A 2 -2.57 -37.35 -6.35
CA MET A 2 -2.05 -36.12 -6.93
C MET A 2 -1.48 -35.29 -5.79
N LYS A 3 -0.18 -34.98 -5.86
CA LYS A 3 0.49 -34.06 -4.97
C LYS A 3 0.04 -32.65 -5.33
N THR A 4 -0.70 -32.02 -4.44
CA THR A 4 -1.01 -30.60 -4.47
C THR A 4 0.31 -29.83 -4.37
N MET A 5 0.66 -29.11 -5.43
CA MET A 5 1.82 -28.21 -5.45
C MET A 5 1.33 -26.89 -4.85
N LEU A 6 1.74 -26.62 -3.61
CA LEU A 6 1.52 -25.36 -2.94
C LEU A 6 2.42 -24.33 -3.60
N VAL A 7 1.87 -23.49 -4.48
CA VAL A 7 2.55 -22.30 -4.99
C VAL A 7 2.43 -21.25 -3.90
N LEU A 8 3.54 -20.99 -3.20
CA LEU A 8 3.66 -19.86 -2.29
C LEU A 8 3.63 -18.59 -3.16
N PHE A 9 2.55 -17.82 -3.08
CA PHE A 9 2.56 -16.43 -3.55
C PHE A 9 3.46 -15.65 -2.59
N THR A 10 4.65 -15.26 -3.05
CA THR A 10 5.38 -14.15 -2.44
C THR A 10 4.56 -12.90 -2.68
N ILE A 11 3.80 -12.49 -1.67
CA ILE A 11 3.27 -11.12 -1.57
C ILE A 11 4.50 -10.22 -1.62
N ALA A 12 4.62 -9.40 -2.66
CA ALA A 12 5.52 -8.27 -2.63
C ALA A 12 4.95 -7.32 -1.56
N LEU A 13 5.41 -7.47 -0.33
CA LEU A 13 5.10 -6.54 0.74
C LEU A 13 5.84 -5.25 0.38
N PHE A 14 5.15 -4.30 -0.24
CA PHE A 14 5.66 -2.94 -0.33
C PHE A 14 5.96 -2.50 1.08
N VAL A 15 7.23 -2.30 1.37
CA VAL A 15 7.61 -1.66 2.60
C VAL A 15 7.13 -0.21 2.47
N ALA A 16 6.06 0.11 3.18
CA ALA A 16 5.74 1.48 3.50
C ALA A 16 6.87 2.02 4.39
N LEU A 17 7.81 2.75 3.79
CA LEU A 17 8.61 3.67 4.57
C LEU A 17 7.65 4.65 5.27
N PRO A 18 8.02 5.16 6.44
CA PRO A 18 7.28 6.25 7.07
C PRO A 18 6.94 7.35 6.10
N VAL A 19 5.78 7.95 6.35
CA VAL A 19 5.17 9.07 5.63
C VAL A 19 6.13 10.27 5.58
N SER A 20 7.08 10.22 4.65
CA SER A 20 7.76 11.39 4.11
C SER A 20 7.02 11.90 2.88
N ALA A 21 5.81 11.42 2.60
CA ALA A 21 5.08 11.86 1.45
C ALA A 21 3.57 11.60 1.53
N THR A 22 2.79 12.42 0.81
CA THR A 22 1.33 12.31 0.73
C THR A 22 0.91 12.25 -0.73
N VAL A 23 0.09 11.25 -1.07
CA VAL A 23 -0.57 11.14 -2.39
C VAL A 23 -1.96 11.77 -2.30
N ILE A 24 -2.25 12.74 -3.17
CA ILE A 24 -3.45 13.56 -3.13
C ILE A 24 -4.13 13.58 -4.51
N PRO A 25 -5.46 13.38 -4.61
CA PRO A 25 -6.34 12.81 -3.60
C PRO A 25 -5.89 11.42 -3.11
N SER A 26 -6.14 11.12 -1.82
CA SER A 26 -5.77 9.85 -1.20
C SER A 26 -6.74 8.71 -1.51
N SER A 27 -7.88 9.01 -2.15
CA SER A 27 -8.79 7.98 -2.64
C SER A 27 -9.50 8.40 -3.92
N ILE A 28 -9.93 7.41 -4.70
CA ILE A 28 -10.84 7.56 -5.84
C ILE A 28 -11.90 6.46 -5.79
N GLU A 29 -13.15 6.84 -6.06
CA GLU A 29 -14.29 5.93 -6.15
C GLU A 29 -15.00 6.18 -7.48
N ALA A 30 -15.23 5.11 -8.26
CA ALA A 30 -15.91 5.21 -9.55
C ALA A 30 -16.76 3.98 -9.83
N THR A 31 -17.80 4.15 -10.64
CA THR A 31 -18.57 3.06 -11.22
C THR A 31 -18.23 2.97 -12.70
N LEU A 32 -17.63 1.85 -13.13
CA LEU A 32 -17.09 1.67 -14.47
C LEU A 32 -17.44 0.30 -15.03
N TRP A 33 -17.80 0.24 -16.30
CA TRP A 33 -17.93 -1.01 -17.03
C TRP A 33 -16.57 -1.56 -17.49
N PRO A 34 -16.46 -2.86 -17.80
CA PRO A 34 -15.30 -3.39 -18.51
C PRO A 34 -14.98 -2.55 -19.77
N GLY A 35 -13.72 -2.14 -19.91
CA GLY A 35 -13.24 -1.26 -20.99
C GLY A 35 -13.36 0.24 -20.69
N GLU A 36 -14.18 0.65 -19.72
CA GLU A 36 -14.26 2.06 -19.31
C GLU A 36 -13.11 2.45 -18.39
N PHE A 37 -12.89 3.76 -18.30
CA PHE A 37 -11.80 4.32 -17.54
C PHE A 37 -12.18 5.60 -16.79
N VAL A 38 -11.42 5.87 -15.73
CA VAL A 38 -11.39 7.15 -15.04
C VAL A 38 -9.99 7.72 -15.06
N GLY A 39 -9.89 9.01 -15.37
CA GLY A 39 -8.63 9.76 -15.31
C GLY A 39 -8.60 10.68 -14.09
N GLU A 40 -7.44 10.85 -13.47
CA GLU A 40 -7.30 11.71 -12.30
C GLU A 40 -5.93 12.39 -12.25
N ASN A 41 -5.91 13.65 -11.82
CA ASN A 41 -4.67 14.33 -11.44
C ASN A 41 -4.28 13.94 -10.01
N LYS A 42 -3.05 13.47 -9.85
CA LYS A 42 -2.41 13.12 -8.60
C LYS A 42 -1.29 14.08 -8.27
N THR A 43 -1.22 14.51 -7.02
CA THR A 43 -0.10 15.23 -6.47
C THR A 43 0.59 14.32 -5.46
N VAL A 44 1.90 14.12 -5.63
CA VAL A 44 2.76 13.44 -4.66
C VAL A 44 3.65 14.50 -4.02
N GLU A 45 3.39 14.81 -2.76
CA GLU A 45 4.23 15.71 -1.97
C GLU A 45 5.28 14.88 -1.24
N VAL A 46 6.56 15.07 -1.54
CA VAL A 46 7.68 14.44 -0.82
C VAL A 46 8.30 15.48 0.12
N THR A 47 8.38 15.17 1.41
CA THR A 47 8.92 16.02 2.46
C THR A 47 10.39 15.67 2.73
N ALA A 48 11.16 16.69 3.14
CA ALA A 48 12.55 16.50 3.53
C ALA A 48 12.73 15.67 4.79
N LEU A 49 11.72 15.67 5.68
CA LEU A 49 11.71 14.95 6.94
C LEU A 49 10.40 14.14 7.04
N PRO A 50 10.41 12.95 7.68
CA PRO A 50 9.22 12.14 7.87
C PRO A 50 8.26 12.80 8.87
N ALA A 51 6.96 12.45 8.81
CA ALA A 51 6.01 12.91 9.82
C ALA A 51 6.30 12.32 11.22
N LYS A 52 6.80 11.08 11.28
CA LYS A 52 7.11 10.36 12.52
C LYS A 52 8.33 9.46 12.38
N ALA A 53 9.12 9.36 13.44
CA ALA A 53 10.33 8.56 13.50
C ALA A 53 10.51 7.92 14.88
N ASP A 54 11.23 6.81 14.91
CA ASP A 54 11.63 6.12 16.11
C ASP A 54 13.15 6.03 16.11
N VAL A 55 13.78 6.46 17.20
CA VAL A 55 15.24 6.51 17.33
C VAL A 55 15.64 5.67 18.52
N ILE A 56 16.43 4.62 18.31
CA ILE A 56 17.02 3.85 19.40
C ILE A 56 18.45 4.30 19.61
N PHE A 57 18.77 4.68 20.85
CA PHE A 57 20.15 4.81 21.30
C PHE A 57 20.66 3.43 21.74
N ALA A 58 21.59 2.88 20.97
CA ALA A 58 22.15 1.55 21.18
C ALA A 58 23.60 1.70 21.69
N PHE A 59 23.84 1.34 22.95
CA PHE A 59 25.12 1.58 23.61
C PHE A 59 25.94 0.31 23.83
N ASP A 60 27.16 0.32 23.31
CA ASP A 60 28.24 -0.47 23.89
C ASP A 60 28.50 0.01 25.34
N CYS A 61 28.42 -0.93 26.29
CA CYS A 61 28.65 -0.71 27.71
C CYS A 61 29.93 -1.36 28.24
N THR A 62 30.89 -1.69 27.37
CA THR A 62 32.20 -2.25 27.71
C THR A 62 33.10 -1.23 28.38
N GLY A 63 34.25 -1.67 28.88
CA GLY A 63 35.13 -0.84 29.70
C GLY A 63 35.64 0.45 29.03
N SER A 64 35.75 0.48 27.71
CA SER A 64 36.25 1.62 26.93
C SER A 64 35.25 2.77 26.84
N MET A 65 33.94 2.47 26.92
CA MET A 65 32.85 3.38 26.61
C MET A 65 32.48 4.38 27.73
N GLY A 66 33.29 4.48 28.77
CA GLY A 66 32.99 5.27 29.97
C GLY A 66 32.76 6.77 29.71
N GLY A 67 33.46 7.36 28.74
CA GLY A 67 33.28 8.75 28.33
C GLY A 67 31.94 8.97 27.65
N THR A 68 31.69 8.25 26.56
CA THR A 68 30.45 8.30 25.77
C THR A 68 29.20 8.10 26.62
N LEU A 69 29.21 7.12 27.53
CA LEU A 69 28.08 6.89 28.46
C LEU A 69 27.87 8.04 29.45
N ALA A 70 28.95 8.69 29.90
CA ALA A 70 28.83 9.85 30.79
C ALA A 70 28.20 11.04 30.06
N ASP A 71 28.62 11.28 28.82
CA ASP A 71 28.08 12.34 27.97
C ASP A 71 26.62 12.08 27.61
N ALA A 72 26.26 10.84 27.23
CA ALA A 72 24.89 10.47 26.92
C ALA A 72 23.94 10.74 28.09
N LYS A 73 24.34 10.38 29.32
CA LYS A 73 23.57 10.71 30.53
C LYS A 73 23.42 12.20 30.77
N ALA A 74 24.44 12.99 30.43
CA ALA A 74 24.42 14.43 30.62
C ALA A 74 23.56 15.14 29.57
N ASN A 75 23.53 14.64 28.34
CA ASN A 75 23.10 15.38 27.16
C ASN A 75 21.87 14.81 26.45
N ALA A 76 21.45 13.56 26.68
CA ALA A 76 20.34 12.94 25.95
C ALA A 76 19.03 13.75 26.03
N ALA A 77 18.67 14.26 27.21
CA ALA A 77 17.50 15.12 27.36
C ALA A 77 17.58 16.41 26.51
N ALA A 78 18.77 16.99 26.35
CA ALA A 78 18.98 18.17 25.53
C ALA A 78 18.92 17.84 24.03
N VAL A 79 19.48 16.70 23.62
CA VAL A 79 19.38 16.20 22.23
C VAL A 79 17.92 15.96 21.83
N MET A 80 17.14 15.25 22.64
CA MET A 80 15.73 14.98 22.35
C MET A 80 14.92 16.26 22.23
N ALA A 81 15.19 17.25 23.09
CA ALA A 81 14.52 18.56 23.04
C ALA A 81 14.93 19.38 21.81
N ALA A 82 16.21 19.37 21.43
CA ALA A 82 16.70 20.06 20.24
C ALA A 82 16.11 19.45 18.96
N LEU A 83 16.03 18.12 18.87
CA LEU A 83 15.40 17.43 17.74
C LEU A 83 13.92 17.80 17.59
N GLU A 84 13.17 17.86 18.69
CA GLU A 84 11.76 18.30 18.65
C GLU A 84 11.65 19.74 18.13
N GLU A 85 12.50 20.66 18.61
CA GLU A 85 12.51 22.07 18.22
C GLU A 85 12.93 22.28 16.75
N GLU A 86 13.96 21.58 16.28
CA GLU A 86 14.55 21.79 14.96
C GLU A 86 13.79 21.08 13.84
N THR A 87 13.21 19.92 14.11
CA THR A 87 12.66 19.06 13.05
C THR A 87 11.13 19.11 12.97
N GLY A 88 10.44 19.31 14.11
CA GLY A 88 8.99 19.16 14.20
C GLY A 88 8.47 17.75 13.92
N VAL A 89 9.35 16.75 13.87
CA VAL A 89 9.01 15.34 13.66
C VAL A 89 8.47 14.75 14.97
N ASP A 90 7.43 13.90 14.89
CA ASP A 90 6.99 13.08 16.02
C ASP A 90 8.00 11.95 16.27
N ILE A 91 9.04 12.24 17.06
CA ILE A 91 10.11 11.29 17.40
C ILE A 91 9.81 10.61 18.73
N GLN A 92 9.82 9.28 18.74
CA GLN A 92 9.87 8.47 19.96
C GLN A 92 11.21 7.77 20.08
N TYR A 93 11.59 7.42 21.31
CA TYR A 93 12.95 6.98 21.60
C TYR A 93 12.95 5.64 22.31
N GLY A 94 14.00 4.85 22.10
CA GLY A 94 14.29 3.63 22.84
C GLY A 94 15.74 3.58 23.29
N VAL A 95 16.05 2.68 24.22
CA VAL A 95 17.41 2.43 24.70
C VAL A 95 17.68 0.94 24.71
N MET A 96 18.78 0.54 24.10
CA MET A 96 19.32 -0.81 24.24
C MET A 96 20.82 -0.76 24.53
N SER A 97 21.34 -1.82 25.11
CA SER A 97 22.77 -1.93 25.41
C SER A 97 23.28 -3.35 25.30
N HIS A 98 24.58 -3.47 25.11
CA HIS A 98 25.29 -4.73 25.20
C HIS A 98 26.64 -4.54 25.90
N ARG A 99 27.25 -5.68 26.23
CA ARG A 99 28.68 -5.81 26.45
C ARG A 99 29.12 -6.93 25.54
N ASP A 100 29.24 -8.11 26.12
CA ASP A 100 29.62 -9.30 25.39
C ASP A 100 29.04 -10.58 26.03
N TYR A 101 29.40 -11.72 25.47
CA TYR A 101 29.02 -13.06 25.92
C TYR A 101 29.88 -13.53 27.09
N ASP A 102 29.27 -13.78 28.25
CA ASP A 102 29.96 -14.41 29.40
C ASP A 102 30.42 -15.84 29.05
N GLY A 103 31.71 -16.00 28.73
CA GLY A 103 32.23 -17.31 28.37
C GLY A 103 33.54 -17.30 27.60
N TYR A 104 34.09 -18.51 27.45
CA TYR A 104 35.20 -18.79 26.54
C TYR A 104 34.65 -19.43 25.28
N PHE A 105 35.05 -18.90 24.13
CA PHE A 105 34.63 -19.40 22.82
C PHE A 105 35.87 -19.76 22.00
N ASP A 106 35.77 -20.81 21.19
CA ASP A 106 36.83 -21.29 20.29
C ASP A 106 36.14 -21.66 18.97
N SER A 107 36.12 -20.70 18.05
CA SER A 107 35.39 -20.79 16.78
C SER A 107 36.13 -20.04 15.68
N CYS A 108 36.01 -20.50 14.43
CA CYS A 108 36.55 -19.81 13.26
C CYS A 108 38.05 -19.42 13.30
N GLY A 109 38.85 -20.10 14.13
CA GLY A 109 40.28 -19.84 14.31
C GLY A 109 40.61 -18.73 15.31
N TYR A 110 39.60 -18.25 16.05
CA TYR A 110 39.70 -17.31 17.15
C TYR A 110 39.27 -18.00 18.44
N ALA A 111 40.04 -17.82 19.52
CA ALA A 111 39.76 -18.50 20.77
C ALA A 111 40.15 -17.64 21.98
N ASP A 112 39.16 -16.99 22.60
CA ASP A 112 39.35 -16.11 23.76
C ASP A 112 38.11 -16.12 24.68
N TYR A 113 38.24 -15.46 25.82
CA TYR A 113 37.07 -15.06 26.62
C TYR A 113 36.50 -13.80 26.00
N TYR A 114 35.24 -13.88 25.56
CA TYR A 114 34.51 -12.75 24.98
C TYR A 114 34.17 -11.76 26.10
N GLY A 115 33.35 -12.21 27.05
CA GLY A 115 32.95 -11.46 28.24
C GLY A 115 33.26 -12.16 29.56
N GLY A 116 33.17 -11.38 30.64
CA GLY A 116 33.27 -11.85 32.00
C GLY A 116 31.90 -12.15 32.64
N THR A 117 31.95 -12.74 33.84
CA THR A 117 30.72 -13.03 34.60
C THR A 117 29.90 -11.78 34.87
N GLY A 118 28.66 -11.79 34.37
CA GLY A 118 27.71 -10.68 34.50
C GLY A 118 27.64 -9.77 33.28
N ASP A 119 28.38 -10.06 32.21
CA ASP A 119 28.17 -9.44 30.91
C ASP A 119 26.91 -9.99 30.24
N TRP A 120 26.37 -9.19 29.33
CA TRP A 120 25.16 -9.50 28.59
C TRP A 120 25.37 -9.09 27.13
N PRO A 121 25.08 -9.97 26.16
CA PRO A 121 25.28 -9.65 24.75
C PRO A 121 24.15 -8.77 24.17
N TYR A 122 23.04 -8.64 24.90
CA TYR A 122 21.92 -7.77 24.56
C TYR A 122 21.05 -7.49 25.78
N ARG A 123 20.56 -6.25 25.89
CA ARG A 123 19.48 -5.86 26.78
C ARG A 123 18.67 -4.73 26.15
N LEU A 124 17.35 -4.91 26.08
CA LEU A 124 16.42 -3.80 25.87
C LEU A 124 16.23 -3.08 27.21
N ASP A 125 16.84 -1.91 27.36
CA ASP A 125 16.74 -1.12 28.59
C ASP A 125 15.42 -0.33 28.65
N GLN A 126 14.91 0.11 27.49
CA GLN A 126 13.64 0.81 27.36
C GLN A 126 13.09 0.64 25.94
N SER A 127 11.91 0.01 25.83
CA SER A 127 11.12 -0.02 24.59
C SER A 127 10.78 1.39 24.10
N ILE A 128 10.51 1.53 22.80
CA ILE A 128 10.16 2.82 22.18
C ILE A 128 8.97 3.48 22.89
N THR A 129 9.15 4.75 23.27
CA THR A 129 8.14 5.55 24.01
C THR A 129 8.31 7.05 23.73
N ASP A 130 7.24 7.82 23.93
CA ASP A 130 7.24 9.29 23.94
C ASP A 130 7.66 9.89 25.30
N ASP A 131 7.75 9.06 26.34
CA ASP A 131 8.20 9.48 27.67
C ASP A 131 9.72 9.65 27.74
N THR A 132 10.20 10.83 27.37
CA THR A 132 11.63 11.20 27.42
C THR A 132 12.23 11.13 28.83
N THR A 133 11.41 11.16 29.89
CA THR A 133 11.89 10.93 31.26
C THR A 133 12.20 9.46 31.49
N ALA A 134 11.41 8.55 30.93
CA ALA A 134 11.70 7.11 30.99
C ALA A 134 13.00 6.77 30.23
N ILE A 135 13.26 7.44 29.10
CA ILE A 135 14.52 7.30 28.34
C ILE A 135 15.71 7.70 29.21
N GLN A 136 15.66 8.88 29.84
CA GLN A 136 16.74 9.32 30.72
C GLN A 136 16.93 8.35 31.90
N ALA A 137 15.84 7.86 32.49
CA ALA A 137 15.90 6.90 33.59
C ALA A 137 16.52 5.55 33.18
N ALA A 138 16.39 5.16 31.91
CA ALA A 138 17.03 3.96 31.36
C ALA A 138 18.54 4.17 31.10
N LEU A 139 18.96 5.38 30.72
CA LEU A 139 20.36 5.74 30.50
C LEU A 139 21.16 5.88 31.80
N ASP A 140 20.58 6.51 32.83
CA ASP A 140 21.23 6.80 34.11
C ASP A 140 21.97 5.60 34.76
N PRO A 141 21.43 4.36 34.79
CA PRO A 141 22.09 3.21 35.38
C PRO A 141 23.15 2.54 34.48
N LEU A 142 23.27 2.88 33.19
CA LEU A 142 24.23 2.24 32.29
C LEU A 142 25.67 2.53 32.73
N LEU A 143 26.53 1.51 32.81
CA LEU A 143 27.91 1.69 33.27
C LEU A 143 28.85 0.89 32.38
N ALA A 144 29.92 1.57 31.96
CA ALA A 144 31.06 0.94 31.32
C ALA A 144 31.66 -0.13 32.24
N GLY A 145 31.89 -1.31 31.68
CA GLY A 145 32.54 -2.44 32.33
C GLY A 145 32.32 -3.71 31.54
N GLY A 146 32.94 -4.81 31.95
CA GLY A 146 32.84 -6.05 31.18
C GLY A 146 33.63 -6.01 29.87
N GLY A 147 33.35 -6.99 29.02
CA GLY A 147 34.24 -7.44 27.96
C GLY A 147 35.43 -8.20 28.56
N ALA A 148 36.23 -8.84 27.71
CA ALA A 148 37.46 -9.50 28.09
C ALA A 148 38.48 -9.52 26.95
N ASP A 149 38.04 -9.70 25.71
CA ASP A 149 38.85 -9.54 24.52
C ASP A 149 38.59 -8.19 23.83
N GLY A 150 38.82 -8.11 22.52
CA GLY A 150 38.73 -6.85 21.76
C GLY A 150 37.41 -6.65 21.03
N PRO A 151 36.96 -7.60 20.20
CA PRO A 151 35.66 -7.55 19.53
C PRO A 151 34.52 -7.61 20.56
N GLU A 152 33.31 -7.18 20.17
CA GLU A 152 32.17 -7.12 21.10
C GLU A 152 30.87 -7.62 20.42
N SER A 153 29.79 -7.79 21.18
CA SER A 153 28.55 -8.41 20.68
C SER A 153 27.62 -7.49 19.87
N TYR A 154 28.16 -6.66 18.96
CA TYR A 154 27.34 -5.74 18.13
C TYR A 154 26.38 -6.49 17.21
N SER A 155 26.80 -7.62 16.60
CA SER A 155 25.94 -8.43 15.73
C SER A 155 24.66 -8.85 16.46
N ARG A 156 24.80 -9.28 17.72
CA ARG A 156 23.65 -9.58 18.57
C ARG A 156 22.77 -8.37 18.85
N LEU A 157 23.34 -7.24 19.27
CA LEU A 157 22.57 -6.01 19.53
C LEU A 157 21.75 -5.59 18.31
N LEU A 158 22.39 -5.55 17.13
CA LEU A 158 21.79 -5.14 15.87
C LEU A 158 20.73 -6.13 15.37
N TYR A 159 20.95 -7.43 15.54
CA TYR A 159 19.97 -8.47 15.20
C TYR A 159 18.65 -8.28 15.96
N GLU A 160 18.72 -7.91 17.23
CA GLU A 160 17.55 -7.74 18.08
C GLU A 160 16.72 -6.51 17.69
N THR A 161 17.29 -5.55 16.93
CA THR A 161 16.54 -4.37 16.44
C THR A 161 15.35 -4.75 15.56
N TYR A 162 15.42 -5.86 14.82
CA TYR A 162 14.30 -6.37 14.01
C TYR A 162 13.74 -7.71 14.52
N SER A 163 14.42 -8.38 15.45
CA SER A 163 14.06 -9.71 15.95
C SER A 163 13.40 -9.72 17.32
N ASP A 164 13.58 -8.67 18.12
CA ASP A 164 12.88 -8.51 19.40
C ASP A 164 11.58 -7.71 19.20
N PRO A 165 10.39 -8.32 19.34
CA PRO A 165 9.12 -7.62 19.19
C PRO A 165 8.89 -6.57 20.28
N ASP A 166 9.57 -6.65 21.43
CA ASP A 166 9.40 -5.72 22.55
C ASP A 166 10.11 -4.38 22.29
N VAL A 167 10.95 -4.27 21.25
CA VAL A 167 11.53 -2.98 20.80
C VAL A 167 10.43 -1.96 20.53
N GLY A 168 9.33 -2.39 19.90
CA GLY A 168 8.10 -1.60 19.82
C GLY A 168 8.04 -0.56 18.71
N TRP A 169 8.68 -0.80 17.55
CA TRP A 169 8.60 0.11 16.39
C TRP A 169 7.16 0.48 16.02
N ARG A 170 6.87 1.77 15.92
CA ARG A 170 5.57 2.27 15.50
C ARG A 170 5.35 2.00 14.01
N ILE A 171 4.13 1.59 13.66
CA ILE A 171 3.73 1.38 12.26
C ILE A 171 3.92 2.69 11.49
N GLY A 172 4.66 2.67 10.39
CA GLY A 172 4.92 3.83 9.53
C GLY A 172 5.86 4.88 10.13
N ALA A 173 6.67 4.55 11.14
CA ALA A 173 7.73 5.43 11.65
C ALA A 173 9.09 5.11 11.02
N LYS A 174 9.91 6.14 10.80
CA LYS A 174 11.30 5.97 10.33
C LYS A 174 12.08 5.29 11.42
N ARG A 175 12.68 4.15 11.12
CA ARG A 175 13.38 3.35 12.14
C ARG A 175 14.85 3.67 12.07
N ILE A 176 15.38 4.27 13.11
CA ILE A 176 16.79 4.68 13.18
C ILE A 176 17.40 4.05 14.43
N VAL A 177 18.55 3.42 14.26
CA VAL A 177 19.40 2.96 15.36
C VAL A 177 20.65 3.82 15.32
N VAL A 178 20.91 4.54 16.40
CA VAL A 178 22.19 5.22 16.63
C VAL A 178 23.02 4.32 17.53
N ALA A 179 23.97 3.62 16.93
CA ALA A 179 24.84 2.68 17.62
C ALA A 179 26.14 3.38 18.03
N PHE A 180 26.49 3.27 19.32
CA PHE A 180 27.69 3.84 19.89
C PHE A 180 28.64 2.71 20.22
N GLY A 181 29.80 2.72 19.57
CA GLY A 181 30.85 1.71 19.75
C GLY A 181 32.24 2.30 19.60
N ASP A 182 33.24 1.45 19.70
CA ASP A 182 34.63 1.81 19.39
C ASP A 182 35.44 0.68 18.75
N ILE A 183 34.76 -0.42 18.39
CA ILE A 183 35.38 -1.62 17.81
C ILE A 183 34.46 -2.34 16.80
N VAL A 184 34.82 -3.57 16.41
CA VAL A 184 34.11 -4.42 15.45
C VAL A 184 33.40 -5.57 16.17
N PRO A 185 32.38 -6.19 15.57
CA PRO A 185 31.72 -7.36 16.13
C PRO A 185 32.59 -8.62 16.15
N HIS A 186 32.16 -9.61 16.93
CA HIS A 186 32.45 -11.01 16.66
C HIS A 186 31.85 -11.44 15.32
N ASP A 187 32.71 -11.87 14.41
CA ASP A 187 32.34 -12.48 13.14
C ASP A 187 33.43 -13.47 12.64
N CYS A 188 32.99 -14.53 11.97
CA CYS A 188 33.89 -15.50 11.34
C CYS A 188 34.62 -14.94 10.11
N GLU A 189 34.01 -13.99 9.42
CA GLU A 189 34.44 -13.43 8.14
C GLU A 189 34.34 -11.89 8.12
N MET A 190 35.26 -11.23 8.83
CA MET A 190 35.39 -9.78 8.76
C MET A 190 35.80 -9.32 7.35
N SER A 191 34.94 -8.54 6.69
CA SER A 191 35.10 -8.13 5.29
C SER A 191 35.99 -6.89 5.07
N CYS A 192 36.77 -6.46 6.07
CA CYS A 192 37.42 -5.13 6.06
C CYS A 192 38.95 -5.12 6.18
N SER A 193 39.60 -4.84 5.03
CA SER A 193 41.04 -4.60 4.83
C SER A 193 42.00 -5.75 5.20
N ASP A 194 43.32 -5.56 4.98
CA ASP A 194 44.40 -6.56 4.87
C ASP A 194 44.62 -7.52 6.07
N TYR A 195 43.77 -7.50 7.09
CA TYR A 195 43.78 -8.41 8.22
C TYR A 195 42.60 -9.37 8.15
N TRP A 196 42.79 -10.49 7.44
CA TRP A 196 41.92 -11.66 7.59
C TRP A 196 42.21 -12.36 8.92
N VAL A 197 41.72 -11.78 10.00
CA VAL A 197 41.65 -12.43 11.30
C VAL A 197 40.17 -12.47 11.67
N SER A 198 39.60 -13.67 11.66
CA SER A 198 38.30 -13.91 12.29
C SER A 198 38.35 -13.36 13.73
N THR A 199 37.26 -12.75 14.16
CA THR A 199 37.04 -12.32 15.55
C THR A 199 36.24 -13.37 16.33
N GLY A 200 36.04 -14.56 15.75
CA GLY A 200 35.20 -15.63 16.28
C GLY A 200 33.72 -15.39 15.99
N VAL A 201 32.90 -16.45 15.98
CA VAL A 201 31.46 -16.33 15.68
C VAL A 201 30.72 -15.55 16.77
N ASP A 202 29.69 -14.79 16.41
CA ASP A 202 28.70 -14.31 17.39
C ASP A 202 27.75 -15.48 17.73
N PRO A 203 27.73 -15.99 18.98
CA PRO A 203 27.02 -17.21 19.38
C PRO A 203 25.49 -17.10 19.44
N GLY A 204 24.90 -16.00 19.00
CA GLY A 204 23.44 -15.87 18.93
C GLY A 204 22.71 -15.94 20.28
N ARG A 205 21.41 -16.24 20.24
CA ARG A 205 20.52 -16.18 21.41
C ARG A 205 20.81 -17.28 22.42
N ASP A 206 21.25 -18.45 21.98
CA ASP A 206 21.55 -19.57 22.85
C ASP A 206 22.93 -19.51 23.52
N ALA A 207 23.74 -18.51 23.16
CA ALA A 207 25.09 -18.26 23.66
C ALA A 207 26.04 -19.46 23.50
N THR A 208 25.83 -20.27 22.45
CA THR A 208 26.60 -21.47 22.15
C THR A 208 27.11 -21.38 20.71
N ALA A 209 28.43 -21.31 20.53
CA ALA A 209 29.02 -21.27 19.19
C ALA A 209 28.78 -22.57 18.40
N ASP A 210 28.84 -22.44 17.08
CA ASP A 210 28.64 -23.49 16.06
C ASP A 210 27.22 -24.08 16.06
N THR A 211 26.22 -23.24 16.31
CA THR A 211 24.78 -23.58 16.27
C THR A 211 24.06 -22.86 15.13
N PRO A 212 22.83 -23.27 14.78
CA PRO A 212 22.08 -22.61 13.70
C PRO A 212 21.62 -21.17 13.97
N ASP A 213 21.71 -20.66 15.21
CA ASP A 213 21.35 -19.28 15.55
C ASP A 213 22.55 -18.34 15.71
N ASP A 214 23.77 -18.83 15.43
CA ASP A 214 24.96 -18.01 15.27
C ASP A 214 24.72 -16.89 14.24
N LEU A 215 25.25 -15.71 14.53
CA LEU A 215 25.02 -14.51 13.72
C LEU A 215 26.26 -14.16 12.89
N ALA A 216 26.03 -13.90 11.61
CA ALA A 216 27.00 -13.25 10.73
C ALA A 216 26.59 -11.78 10.54
N ILE A 217 27.52 -10.84 10.69
CA ILE A 217 27.25 -9.40 10.65
C ILE A 217 26.60 -9.00 9.33
N LEU A 218 27.01 -9.56 8.20
CA LEU A 218 26.41 -9.24 6.90
C LEU A 218 24.94 -9.65 6.83
N ASP A 219 24.58 -10.83 7.33
CA ASP A 219 23.20 -11.28 7.40
C ASP A 219 22.37 -10.41 8.36
N VAL A 220 22.98 -9.95 9.45
CA VAL A 220 22.35 -9.03 10.40
C VAL A 220 22.04 -7.68 9.75
N ILE A 221 23.01 -7.11 9.01
CA ILE A 221 22.87 -5.84 8.29
C ILE A 221 21.82 -5.95 7.17
N ASP A 222 21.81 -7.06 6.42
CA ASP A 222 20.77 -7.35 5.43
C ASP A 222 19.38 -7.45 6.09
N GLY A 223 19.30 -8.06 7.27
CA GLY A 223 18.09 -8.12 8.08
C GLY A 223 17.60 -6.73 8.52
N MET A 224 18.50 -5.84 8.94
CA MET A 224 18.16 -4.45 9.26
C MET A 224 17.64 -3.70 8.03
N ALA A 225 18.31 -3.84 6.89
CA ALA A 225 17.88 -3.23 5.63
C ALA A 225 16.50 -3.75 5.20
N GLY A 226 16.27 -5.07 5.25
CA GLY A 226 14.97 -5.69 4.96
C GLY A 226 13.86 -5.27 5.94
N ALA A 227 14.22 -4.93 7.18
CA ALA A 227 13.32 -4.37 8.19
C ALA A 227 13.20 -2.83 8.13
N ASN A 228 13.91 -2.18 7.21
CA ASN A 228 13.95 -0.74 6.96
C ASN A 228 14.41 0.06 8.18
N ILE A 229 15.45 -0.46 8.82
CA ILE A 229 16.13 0.14 9.95
C ILE A 229 17.43 0.76 9.45
N ILE A 230 17.57 2.07 9.62
CA ILE A 230 18.77 2.83 9.28
C ILE A 230 19.75 2.73 10.44
N LEU A 231 20.99 2.32 10.17
CA LEU A 231 22.07 2.26 11.14
C LEU A 231 22.98 3.50 11.02
N LEU A 232 23.03 4.29 12.08
CA LEU A 232 23.99 5.38 12.25
C LEU A 232 25.02 4.93 13.28
N GLU A 233 26.20 4.55 12.81
CA GLU A 233 27.29 4.09 13.66
C GLU A 233 28.16 5.27 14.10
N VAL A 234 28.41 5.39 15.40
CA VAL A 234 29.17 6.49 16.00
C VAL A 234 30.34 5.90 16.78
N GLN A 235 31.56 6.22 16.35
CA GLN A 235 32.80 5.78 17.00
C GLN A 235 33.75 6.94 17.31
N PRO A 236 34.61 6.82 18.34
CA PRO A 236 35.57 7.87 18.69
C PRO A 236 36.74 8.01 17.69
N TYR A 237 36.96 7.01 16.84
CA TYR A 237 38.08 6.95 15.89
C TYR A 237 37.65 6.32 14.56
N ASP A 238 38.42 6.57 13.50
CA ASP A 238 38.18 6.05 12.15
C ASP A 238 38.83 4.68 11.87
N TYR A 239 39.44 4.06 12.88
CA TYR A 239 40.24 2.84 12.70
C TYR A 239 39.46 1.69 12.06
N TYR A 240 38.18 1.52 12.43
CA TYR A 240 37.28 0.50 11.90
C TYR A 240 36.32 1.02 10.83
N GLN A 241 36.47 2.27 10.40
CA GLN A 241 35.63 2.85 9.34
C GLN A 241 35.60 1.98 8.05
N PRO A 242 36.71 1.37 7.60
CA PRO A 242 36.67 0.47 6.43
C PRO A 242 35.77 -0.76 6.59
N CYS A 243 35.42 -1.14 7.84
CA CYS A 243 34.45 -2.18 8.15
C CYS A 243 33.03 -1.65 8.11
N TRP A 244 32.80 -0.53 8.79
CA TRP A 244 31.45 -0.02 9.00
C TRP A 244 30.87 0.69 7.78
N ASP A 245 31.67 1.40 6.99
CA ASP A 245 31.21 2.13 5.79
C ASP A 245 30.29 1.30 4.87
N PRO A 246 30.68 0.10 4.41
CA PRO A 246 29.79 -0.71 3.56
C PRO A 246 28.53 -1.21 4.30
N TRP A 247 28.62 -1.46 5.61
CA TRP A 247 27.50 -1.98 6.40
C TRP A 247 26.44 -0.92 6.65
N VAL A 248 26.83 0.26 7.12
CA VAL A 248 25.89 1.37 7.34
C VAL A 248 25.28 1.82 6.02
N ALA A 249 26.05 1.83 4.92
CA ALA A 249 25.54 2.18 3.58
C ALA A 249 24.45 1.21 3.10
N THR A 250 24.54 -0.09 3.45
CA THR A 250 23.51 -1.09 3.12
C THR A 250 22.16 -0.75 3.75
N THR A 251 22.17 -0.12 4.92
CA THR A 251 20.96 0.33 5.63
C THR A 251 20.50 1.75 5.23
N GLY A 252 21.21 2.42 4.31
CA GLY A 252 20.99 3.84 3.99
C GLY A 252 21.47 4.81 5.08
N GLY A 253 22.29 4.33 6.01
CA GLY A 253 22.86 5.09 7.12
C GLY A 253 24.28 5.59 6.87
N SER A 254 24.98 5.95 7.94
CA SER A 254 26.31 6.58 7.86
C SER A 254 27.16 6.29 9.09
N PHE A 255 28.49 6.39 8.92
CA PHE A 255 29.48 6.25 9.98
C PHE A 255 29.99 7.64 10.40
N TRP A 256 30.07 7.88 11.71
CA TRP A 256 30.44 9.17 12.30
C TRP A 256 31.61 9.00 13.27
N VAL A 257 32.61 9.87 13.13
CA VAL A 257 33.78 9.91 14.02
C VAL A 257 33.58 11.02 15.04
N LEU A 258 33.07 10.68 16.22
CA LEU A 258 32.73 11.62 17.29
C LEU A 258 33.33 11.16 18.61
N GLY A 259 34.01 12.07 19.31
CA GLY A 259 34.71 11.74 20.56
C GLY A 259 33.81 11.54 21.79
N GLY A 260 32.49 11.67 21.64
CA GLY A 260 31.51 11.63 22.73
C GLY A 260 30.08 11.90 22.24
N PHE A 261 29.16 12.06 23.19
CA PHE A 261 27.74 12.34 22.94
C PHE A 261 27.44 13.82 23.17
N GLU A 262 27.92 14.68 22.28
CA GLU A 262 27.68 16.13 22.34
C GLU A 262 26.36 16.49 21.65
N VAL A 263 25.69 17.55 22.13
CA VAL A 263 24.30 17.85 21.71
C VAL A 263 24.21 18.15 20.21
N ASP A 264 24.99 19.11 19.72
CA ASP A 264 24.93 19.56 18.33
C ASP A 264 25.30 18.43 17.35
N ASP A 265 26.33 17.64 17.70
CA ASP A 265 26.78 16.51 16.89
C ASP A 265 25.70 15.42 16.80
N MET A 266 25.03 15.10 17.92
CA MET A 266 23.96 14.09 17.94
C MET A 266 22.70 14.52 17.20
N VAL A 267 22.37 15.82 17.27
CA VAL A 267 21.29 16.39 16.47
C VAL A 267 21.61 16.23 14.98
N GLU A 268 22.84 16.56 14.55
CA GLU A 268 23.28 16.40 13.16
C GLU A 268 23.23 14.93 12.70
N VAL A 269 23.76 14.01 13.50
CA VAL A 269 23.73 12.56 13.24
C VAL A 269 22.29 12.10 13.01
N ILE A 270 21.38 12.38 13.94
CA ILE A 270 20.00 11.91 13.84
C ILE A 270 19.25 12.58 12.68
N ILE A 271 19.47 13.87 12.43
CA ILE A 271 18.90 14.57 11.27
C ILE A 271 19.38 13.93 9.96
N SER A 272 20.62 13.46 9.87
CA SER A 272 21.10 12.75 8.68
C SER A 272 20.29 11.47 8.40
N GLY A 273 19.95 10.71 9.44
CA GLY A 273 19.07 9.55 9.33
C GLY A 273 17.60 9.91 9.11
N LEU A 274 17.14 11.07 9.58
CA LEU A 274 15.78 11.56 9.34
C LEU A 274 15.58 12.03 7.91
N THR A 275 16.59 12.67 7.32
CA THR A 275 16.49 13.30 5.99
C THR A 275 16.08 12.28 4.93
N THR A 276 15.08 12.64 4.12
CA THR A 276 14.73 11.88 2.93
C THR A 276 15.83 12.13 1.89
N PRO A 277 16.54 11.09 1.41
CA PRO A 277 17.59 11.27 0.42
C PRO A 277 17.01 11.75 -0.92
N GLU A 278 17.89 12.04 -1.87
CA GLU A 278 17.53 12.24 -3.27
C GLU A 278 16.63 11.10 -3.75
N VAL A 279 15.50 11.45 -4.36
CA VAL A 279 14.52 10.48 -4.86
C VAL A 279 14.64 10.40 -6.37
N CYS A 280 14.95 9.21 -6.89
CA CYS A 280 15.15 8.95 -8.30
C CYS A 280 14.07 8.03 -8.87
N GLY A 281 13.59 8.31 -10.09
CA GLY A 281 12.67 7.41 -10.78
C GLY A 281 11.27 7.35 -10.19
N LEU A 282 10.83 8.38 -9.42
CA LEU A 282 9.51 8.39 -8.79
C LEU A 282 8.40 8.16 -9.84
N THR A 283 7.57 7.16 -9.62
CA THR A 283 6.45 6.75 -10.47
C THR A 283 5.27 6.29 -9.61
N LEU A 284 4.14 5.95 -10.25
CA LEU A 284 2.96 5.37 -9.63
C LEU A 284 2.77 3.93 -10.11
N VAL A 285 2.59 3.01 -9.16
CA VAL A 285 2.44 1.58 -9.43
C VAL A 285 1.19 1.06 -8.73
N ALA A 286 0.38 0.26 -9.43
CA ALA A 286 -0.77 -0.41 -8.83
C ALA A 286 -0.34 -1.64 -8.01
N GLU A 287 -1.12 -1.96 -6.99
CA GLU A 287 -0.98 -3.17 -6.18
C GLU A 287 -0.85 -4.42 -7.06
N SER A 288 -0.07 -5.40 -6.61
CA SER A 288 0.13 -6.63 -7.35
C SER A 288 -1.19 -7.35 -7.63
N GLY A 289 -1.44 -7.72 -8.90
CA GLY A 289 -2.72 -8.24 -9.38
C GLY A 289 -3.60 -7.19 -10.07
N TYR A 290 -3.31 -5.90 -9.91
CA TYR A 290 -4.03 -4.78 -10.53
C TYR A 290 -3.17 -3.99 -11.52
N GLU A 291 -2.01 -4.52 -11.93
CA GLU A 291 -1.09 -3.84 -12.87
C GLU A 291 -1.77 -3.52 -14.21
N GLY A 292 -2.71 -4.36 -14.64
CA GLY A 292 -3.50 -4.15 -15.87
C GLY A 292 -4.60 -3.09 -15.74
N TRP A 293 -4.91 -2.63 -14.53
CA TRP A 293 -5.93 -1.61 -14.28
C TRP A 293 -5.36 -0.19 -14.39
N LEU A 294 -4.13 0.04 -13.95
CA LEU A 294 -3.45 1.34 -14.11
C LEU A 294 -2.82 1.42 -15.52
N THR A 295 -3.58 1.90 -16.49
CA THR A 295 -3.22 1.84 -17.91
C THR A 295 -2.38 3.02 -18.41
N SER A 296 -2.38 4.14 -17.67
CA SER A 296 -1.57 5.31 -18.00
C SER A 296 -1.09 6.02 -16.73
N VAL A 297 0.17 6.45 -16.75
CA VAL A 297 0.80 7.31 -15.73
C VAL A 297 1.64 8.35 -16.49
N VAL A 298 1.33 9.64 -16.33
CA VAL A 298 1.99 10.73 -17.07
C VAL A 298 2.45 11.83 -16.12
N PRO A 299 3.74 12.17 -16.04
CA PRO A 299 4.85 11.49 -16.72
C PRO A 299 5.00 10.04 -16.23
N GLU A 300 5.59 9.15 -17.04
CA GLU A 300 5.81 7.75 -16.63
C GLU A 300 6.67 7.66 -15.37
N SER A 301 7.64 8.57 -15.22
CA SER A 301 8.43 8.74 -14.01
C SER A 301 9.07 10.14 -13.96
N TYR A 302 9.63 10.51 -12.81
CA TYR A 302 10.49 11.68 -12.64
C TYR A 302 11.97 11.30 -12.59
N ASP A 303 12.82 12.18 -13.11
CA ASP A 303 14.26 12.14 -12.85
C ASP A 303 14.55 12.42 -11.36
N CYS A 304 15.81 12.26 -10.93
CA CYS A 304 16.23 12.52 -9.56
C CYS A 304 15.91 13.94 -9.08
N PHE A 305 15.45 14.06 -7.83
CA PHE A 305 15.18 15.34 -7.18
C PHE A 305 15.44 15.30 -5.67
N GLU A 306 15.73 16.47 -5.12
CA GLU A 306 15.93 16.65 -3.68
C GLU A 306 14.62 17.07 -2.99
N PRO A 307 14.17 16.36 -1.94
CA PRO A 307 13.06 16.80 -1.10
C PRO A 307 13.37 18.11 -0.34
N PRO A 308 12.36 18.95 -0.03
CA PRO A 308 10.95 18.74 -0.30
C PRO A 308 10.58 19.08 -1.74
N ALA A 309 9.73 18.26 -2.35
CA ALA A 309 9.28 18.45 -3.72
C ALA A 309 7.82 18.05 -3.89
N THR A 310 7.17 18.64 -4.89
CA THR A 310 5.78 18.30 -5.25
C THR A 310 5.76 17.86 -6.71
N MET A 311 5.36 16.62 -6.92
CA MET A 311 5.24 16.00 -8.24
C MET A 311 3.78 15.82 -8.62
N VAL A 312 3.48 15.88 -9.92
CA VAL A 312 2.11 15.77 -10.42
C VAL A 312 2.05 14.70 -11.50
N PHE A 313 1.14 13.75 -11.34
CA PHE A 313 0.86 12.71 -12.32
C PHE A 313 -0.59 12.85 -12.83
N ASP A 314 -0.80 12.65 -14.12
CA ASP A 314 -2.08 12.28 -14.69
C ASP A 314 -2.13 10.76 -14.79
N ILE A 315 -3.05 10.12 -14.06
CA ILE A 315 -3.26 8.68 -14.13
C ILE A 315 -4.53 8.33 -14.90
N THR A 316 -4.58 7.13 -15.46
CA THR A 316 -5.80 6.52 -16.00
C THR A 316 -5.94 5.10 -15.45
N ILE A 317 -7.10 4.84 -14.86
CA ILE A 317 -7.50 3.52 -14.37
C ILE A 317 -8.58 3.00 -15.32
N THR A 318 -8.37 1.84 -15.91
CA THR A 318 -9.30 1.19 -16.84
C THR A 318 -9.70 -0.17 -16.30
N VAL A 319 -11.00 -0.48 -16.30
CA VAL A 319 -11.46 -1.82 -15.96
C VAL A 319 -11.09 -2.76 -17.10
N PRO A 320 -10.34 -3.85 -16.87
CA PRO A 320 -10.02 -4.80 -17.93
C PRO A 320 -11.27 -5.40 -18.58
N GLU A 321 -11.20 -5.69 -19.87
CA GLU A 321 -12.25 -6.41 -20.59
C GLU A 321 -12.58 -7.75 -19.94
N GLY A 322 -13.86 -8.08 -19.82
CA GLY A 322 -14.34 -9.32 -19.22
C GLY A 322 -14.20 -9.41 -17.69
N THR A 323 -13.93 -8.28 -17.00
CA THR A 323 -13.96 -8.22 -15.53
C THR A 323 -15.37 -8.56 -15.03
N GLU A 324 -15.46 -9.47 -14.04
CA GLU A 324 -16.73 -9.85 -13.43
C GLU A 324 -17.33 -8.68 -12.64
N CYS A 325 -18.65 -8.63 -12.50
CA CYS A 325 -19.27 -7.60 -11.68
C CYS A 325 -18.97 -7.82 -10.19
N ASP A 326 -18.33 -6.84 -9.55
CA ASP A 326 -18.04 -6.80 -8.12
C ASP A 326 -17.52 -5.41 -7.74
N ASP A 327 -17.27 -5.22 -6.46
CA ASP A 327 -16.51 -4.10 -5.93
C ASP A 327 -15.02 -4.47 -5.84
N TYR A 328 -14.18 -3.72 -6.53
CA TYR A 328 -12.74 -3.92 -6.55
C TYR A 328 -12.05 -2.80 -5.75
N THR A 329 -11.29 -3.19 -4.74
CA THR A 329 -10.46 -2.26 -3.95
C THR A 329 -9.00 -2.65 -4.04
N PHE A 330 -8.14 -1.69 -4.34
CA PHE A 330 -6.69 -1.86 -4.41
C PHE A 330 -5.96 -0.53 -4.16
N THR A 331 -4.64 -0.57 -4.04
CA THR A 331 -3.82 0.64 -3.88
C THR A 331 -3.05 1.02 -5.14
N VAL A 332 -2.85 2.33 -5.33
CA VAL A 332 -1.83 2.87 -6.23
C VAL A 332 -0.79 3.59 -5.37
N SER A 333 0.45 3.11 -5.40
CA SER A 333 1.54 3.57 -4.55
C SER A 333 2.52 4.44 -5.34
N ALA A 334 2.96 5.54 -4.73
CA ALA A 334 4.09 6.32 -5.24
C ALA A 334 5.39 5.65 -4.84
N VAL A 335 6.20 5.22 -5.80
CA VAL A 335 7.43 4.46 -5.55
C VAL A 335 8.61 5.02 -6.34
N ASP A 336 9.81 4.98 -5.75
CA ASP A 336 11.06 5.29 -6.46
C ASP A 336 11.65 4.06 -7.17
N GLU A 337 12.80 4.24 -7.83
CA GLU A 337 13.50 3.16 -8.52
C GLU A 337 14.04 2.06 -7.60
N ALA A 338 14.21 2.35 -6.30
CA ALA A 338 14.61 1.38 -5.27
C ALA A 338 13.40 0.61 -4.70
N GLY A 339 12.18 0.96 -5.10
CA GLY A 339 10.94 0.34 -4.63
C GLY A 339 10.45 0.87 -3.28
N VAL A 340 10.99 2.01 -2.83
CA VAL A 340 10.54 2.69 -1.61
C VAL A 340 9.18 3.32 -1.86
N SER A 341 8.19 3.05 -0.99
CA SER A 341 6.88 3.72 -1.05
C SER A 341 6.88 5.07 -0.32
N TYR A 342 6.31 6.06 -0.99
CA TYR A 342 6.09 7.44 -0.58
C TYR A 342 4.59 7.72 -0.31
N GLY A 343 3.80 6.66 -0.13
CA GLY A 343 2.39 6.75 0.19
C GLY A 343 1.50 6.18 -0.91
N ASP A 344 0.25 5.95 -0.51
CA ASP A 344 -0.72 5.18 -1.28
C ASP A 344 -1.99 6.00 -1.52
N GLN A 345 -2.64 5.72 -2.64
CA GLN A 345 -4.01 6.08 -2.91
C GLN A 345 -4.88 4.81 -2.84
N GLU A 346 -6.02 4.89 -2.15
CA GLU A 346 -7.05 3.85 -2.19
C GLU A 346 -7.92 4.01 -3.45
N VAL A 347 -8.06 2.95 -4.25
CA VAL A 347 -8.92 2.92 -5.42
C VAL A 347 -10.09 1.98 -5.12
N THR A 348 -11.31 2.45 -5.32
CA THR A 348 -12.53 1.63 -5.29
C THR A 348 -13.28 1.74 -6.62
N ILE A 349 -13.42 0.63 -7.33
CA ILE A 349 -14.17 0.55 -8.58
C ILE A 349 -15.35 -0.39 -8.43
N HIS A 350 -16.55 0.12 -8.68
CA HIS A 350 -17.78 -0.64 -8.74
C HIS A 350 -18.03 -1.07 -10.19
N VAL A 351 -17.93 -2.37 -10.47
CA VAL A 351 -18.30 -2.94 -11.78
C VAL A 351 -19.75 -3.40 -11.68
N PRO A 352 -20.72 -2.73 -12.34
CA PRO A 352 -22.13 -3.00 -12.06
C PRO A 352 -22.56 -4.40 -12.53
N CYS A 353 -23.42 -5.04 -11.74
CA CYS A 353 -23.94 -6.37 -12.06
C CYS A 353 -25.12 -6.38 -13.03
N VAL A 354 -25.72 -5.24 -13.35
CA VAL A 354 -26.90 -5.17 -14.22
C VAL A 354 -26.76 -4.02 -15.19
N ILE A 355 -26.75 -4.31 -16.49
CA ILE A 355 -26.63 -3.29 -17.54
C ILE A 355 -27.97 -2.55 -17.68
N PRO A 356 -28.02 -1.22 -17.45
CA PRO A 356 -29.21 -0.45 -17.73
C PRO A 356 -29.39 -0.30 -19.24
N VAL A 357 -30.59 -0.59 -19.73
CA VAL A 357 -30.95 -0.42 -21.15
C VAL A 357 -32.09 0.56 -21.29
N SER A 358 -32.02 1.39 -22.35
CA SER A 358 -33.14 2.25 -22.73
C SER A 358 -34.19 1.44 -23.47
N VAL A 359 -35.46 1.66 -23.14
CA VAL A 359 -36.59 0.92 -23.69
C VAL A 359 -37.59 1.91 -24.28
N ASP A 360 -38.13 1.58 -25.45
CA ASP A 360 -39.24 2.31 -26.05
C ASP A 360 -40.39 1.33 -26.34
N ILE A 361 -41.50 1.49 -25.63
CA ILE A 361 -42.74 0.77 -25.90
C ILE A 361 -43.50 1.50 -26.99
N LYS A 362 -43.76 0.83 -28.12
CA LYS A 362 -44.30 1.43 -29.34
C LYS A 362 -43.38 2.48 -29.98
N PRO A 363 -42.19 2.05 -30.47
CA PRO A 363 -41.30 2.92 -31.22
C PRO A 363 -42.03 3.74 -32.30
N GLY A 364 -41.79 5.06 -32.29
CA GLY A 364 -42.40 6.03 -33.20
C GLY A 364 -43.80 6.51 -32.80
N SER A 365 -44.29 6.18 -31.60
CA SER A 365 -45.55 6.67 -31.05
C SER A 365 -45.32 7.34 -29.70
N CYS A 366 -46.07 8.41 -29.42
CA CYS A 366 -46.06 9.04 -28.10
C CYS A 366 -47.39 9.77 -27.85
N PRO A 367 -48.12 9.55 -26.74
CA PRO A 367 -47.91 8.54 -25.70
C PRO A 367 -48.15 7.10 -26.16
N ASN A 368 -47.68 6.14 -25.38
CA ASN A 368 -47.77 4.70 -25.65
C ASN A 368 -49.14 4.14 -25.29
N ALA A 369 -50.16 4.62 -26.01
CA ALA A 369 -51.57 4.33 -25.74
C ALA A 369 -51.88 2.84 -25.83
N PHE A 370 -52.47 2.25 -24.78
CA PHE A 370 -52.77 0.83 -24.69
C PHE A 370 -54.23 0.57 -24.31
N ASN A 371 -54.89 -0.33 -25.05
CA ASN A 371 -56.26 -0.76 -24.79
C ASN A 371 -56.24 -2.19 -24.25
N ARG A 372 -56.78 -2.41 -23.05
CA ARG A 372 -56.73 -3.72 -22.37
C ARG A 372 -57.43 -4.84 -23.14
N GLY A 373 -58.37 -4.48 -24.01
CA GLY A 373 -59.11 -5.43 -24.86
C GLY A 373 -58.47 -5.69 -26.22
N GLU A 374 -57.31 -5.11 -26.54
CA GLU A 374 -56.67 -5.30 -27.84
C GLU A 374 -56.10 -6.72 -27.98
N LYS A 375 -56.31 -7.34 -29.14
CA LYS A 375 -55.91 -8.72 -29.43
C LYS A 375 -54.66 -8.83 -30.31
N GLY A 376 -53.98 -7.70 -30.50
CA GLY A 376 -52.82 -7.58 -31.36
C GLY A 376 -51.52 -7.92 -30.64
N VAL A 377 -50.46 -7.26 -31.10
CA VAL A 377 -49.13 -7.32 -30.50
C VAL A 377 -48.73 -5.93 -30.02
N LEU A 378 -48.01 -5.89 -28.90
CA LEU A 378 -47.36 -4.69 -28.39
C LEU A 378 -45.91 -4.68 -28.90
N PRO A 379 -45.54 -3.77 -29.81
CA PRO A 379 -44.15 -3.58 -30.18
C PRO A 379 -43.38 -2.87 -29.07
N VAL A 380 -42.16 -3.32 -28.80
CA VAL A 380 -41.22 -2.73 -27.81
C VAL A 380 -39.82 -2.84 -28.39
N ALA A 381 -38.98 -1.85 -28.19
CA ALA A 381 -37.56 -1.89 -28.56
C ALA A 381 -36.69 -1.74 -27.32
N ILE A 382 -35.68 -2.60 -27.19
CA ILE A 382 -34.50 -2.29 -26.38
C ILE A 382 -33.55 -1.54 -27.31
N LEU A 383 -33.23 -0.30 -26.95
CA LEU A 383 -32.51 0.63 -27.81
C LEU A 383 -31.00 0.38 -27.71
N GLY A 384 -30.34 0.33 -28.86
CA GLY A 384 -28.89 0.20 -28.92
C GLY A 384 -28.19 1.50 -28.53
N SER A 385 -26.91 1.39 -28.15
CA SER A 385 -26.05 2.56 -27.95
C SER A 385 -24.59 2.20 -28.23
N ASP A 386 -23.68 3.13 -27.97
CA ASP A 386 -22.24 2.87 -27.94
C ASP A 386 -21.83 1.89 -26.84
N MET A 387 -22.61 1.79 -25.75
CA MET A 387 -22.40 0.84 -24.66
C MET A 387 -23.20 -0.47 -24.79
N VAL A 388 -24.31 -0.46 -25.53
CA VAL A 388 -25.22 -1.61 -25.65
C VAL A 388 -25.26 -2.12 -27.08
N ASP A 389 -24.50 -3.18 -27.35
CA ASP A 389 -24.66 -3.98 -28.57
C ASP A 389 -25.82 -4.95 -28.39
N VAL A 390 -26.97 -4.61 -28.99
CA VAL A 390 -28.19 -5.41 -28.88
C VAL A 390 -28.08 -6.80 -29.52
N SER A 391 -27.05 -7.08 -30.32
CA SER A 391 -26.82 -8.40 -30.91
C SER A 391 -26.28 -9.42 -29.90
N GLU A 392 -25.73 -8.93 -28.78
CA GLU A 392 -25.28 -9.74 -27.65
C GLU A 392 -26.38 -9.98 -26.62
N ILE A 393 -27.59 -9.41 -26.79
CA ILE A 393 -28.74 -9.70 -25.92
C ILE A 393 -29.37 -11.03 -26.34
N ASP A 394 -29.57 -11.97 -25.41
CA ASP A 394 -30.36 -13.18 -25.67
C ASP A 394 -31.87 -12.84 -25.66
N PRO A 395 -32.57 -12.83 -26.81
CA PRO A 395 -33.98 -12.44 -26.85
C PRO A 395 -34.90 -13.45 -26.15
N GLU A 396 -34.43 -14.67 -25.88
CA GLU A 396 -35.21 -15.71 -25.19
C GLU A 396 -35.30 -15.47 -23.68
N THR A 397 -34.34 -14.75 -23.10
CA THR A 397 -34.33 -14.38 -21.67
C THR A 397 -35.11 -13.10 -21.38
N VAL A 398 -35.44 -12.32 -22.42
CA VAL A 398 -36.11 -11.03 -22.26
C VAL A 398 -37.56 -11.20 -21.79
N LEU A 399 -37.92 -10.47 -20.74
CA LEU A 399 -39.25 -10.45 -20.14
C LEU A 399 -39.71 -9.01 -19.91
N LEU A 400 -40.89 -8.66 -20.43
CA LEU A 400 -41.57 -7.41 -20.09
C LEU A 400 -42.63 -7.71 -19.03
N GLU A 401 -42.42 -7.25 -17.79
CA GLU A 401 -43.29 -7.58 -16.65
C GLU A 401 -43.54 -9.11 -16.51
N GLY A 402 -42.49 -9.90 -16.73
CA GLY A 402 -42.54 -11.36 -16.70
C GLY A 402 -43.16 -12.04 -17.93
N VAL A 403 -43.50 -11.28 -18.98
CA VAL A 403 -44.05 -11.82 -20.24
C VAL A 403 -42.94 -11.92 -21.28
N ALA A 404 -42.75 -13.10 -21.87
CA ALA A 404 -41.78 -13.32 -22.96
C ALA A 404 -42.26 -12.76 -24.32
N PRO A 405 -41.35 -12.31 -25.20
CA PRO A 405 -41.67 -11.89 -26.55
C PRO A 405 -42.10 -13.10 -27.40
N ILE A 406 -42.98 -12.87 -28.37
CA ILE A 406 -43.42 -13.90 -29.32
C ILE A 406 -42.65 -13.86 -30.65
N ARG A 407 -41.99 -12.73 -30.94
CA ARG A 407 -41.13 -12.52 -32.12
C ARG A 407 -40.14 -11.39 -31.84
N TRP A 408 -38.99 -11.43 -32.50
CA TRP A 408 -38.00 -10.37 -32.44
C TRP A 408 -37.28 -10.17 -33.78
N SER A 409 -36.64 -9.02 -33.95
CA SER A 409 -35.77 -8.67 -35.06
C SER A 409 -34.79 -7.58 -34.62
N ILE A 410 -33.62 -7.50 -35.24
CA ILE A 410 -32.72 -6.36 -35.04
C ILE A 410 -32.96 -5.34 -36.14
N GLY A 411 -33.06 -4.06 -35.78
CA GLY A 411 -33.20 -2.95 -36.70
C GLY A 411 -33.32 -1.62 -35.97
N ASP A 412 -32.79 -0.57 -36.58
CA ASP A 412 -32.84 0.80 -36.05
C ASP A 412 -34.26 1.38 -36.21
N THR A 413 -34.93 1.63 -35.08
CA THR A 413 -36.37 1.95 -35.00
C THR A 413 -36.71 3.07 -34.02
N GLY A 414 -35.82 3.35 -33.06
CA GLY A 414 -36.02 4.36 -32.04
C GLY A 414 -34.72 5.07 -31.69
N ALA A 415 -34.80 5.91 -30.66
CA ALA A 415 -33.66 6.56 -30.05
C ALA A 415 -34.01 6.85 -28.59
N PRO A 416 -33.04 6.80 -27.66
CA PRO A 416 -33.30 7.13 -26.26
C PRO A 416 -33.91 8.54 -26.12
N VAL A 417 -34.71 8.75 -25.08
CA VAL A 417 -35.27 10.07 -24.76
C VAL A 417 -34.10 11.04 -24.56
N PRO A 418 -33.99 12.12 -25.34
CA PRO A 418 -32.94 13.11 -25.14
C PRO A 418 -33.26 13.93 -23.89
N CYS A 419 -32.68 13.55 -22.75
CA CYS A 419 -32.75 14.34 -21.52
C CYS A 419 -31.44 15.08 -21.25
N ASP A 420 -31.55 16.34 -20.84
CA ASP A 420 -30.44 17.23 -20.43
C ASP A 420 -30.29 17.26 -18.90
N GLY A 421 -30.42 16.10 -18.25
CA GLY A 421 -30.40 15.94 -16.80
C GLY A 421 -31.08 14.65 -16.35
N GLU A 422 -31.89 14.70 -15.29
CA GLU A 422 -32.67 13.54 -14.84
C GLU A 422 -33.92 13.37 -15.73
N CYS A 423 -33.91 12.33 -16.57
CA CYS A 423 -35.06 11.88 -17.36
C CYS A 423 -36.26 11.61 -16.41
N GLU A 424 -37.40 12.26 -16.65
CA GLU A 424 -38.61 12.00 -15.86
C GLU A 424 -39.16 10.60 -16.18
N PRO A 425 -39.61 9.82 -15.17
CA PRO A 425 -40.25 8.54 -15.42
C PRO A 425 -41.42 8.70 -16.38
N CYS A 426 -41.44 7.91 -17.46
CA CYS A 426 -42.46 7.97 -18.51
C CYS A 426 -42.41 9.22 -19.41
N GLU A 427 -41.30 9.96 -19.39
CA GLU A 427 -41.07 11.00 -20.39
C GLU A 427 -41.10 10.37 -21.77
N CYS A 428 -41.98 10.89 -22.61
CA CYS A 428 -42.34 10.24 -23.83
C CYS A 428 -41.79 11.05 -25.01
N TRP A 429 -41.03 10.37 -25.87
CA TRP A 429 -40.33 10.95 -26.99
C TRP A 429 -40.73 10.24 -28.27
N GLN A 430 -40.97 11.00 -29.34
CA GLN A 430 -41.16 10.43 -30.66
C GLN A 430 -39.81 10.42 -31.37
N GLY A 431 -38.96 9.47 -30.99
CA GLY A 431 -37.63 9.29 -31.56
C GLY A 431 -37.65 8.86 -33.02
N TYR A 432 -36.63 9.30 -33.74
CA TYR A 432 -36.30 8.81 -35.08
C TYR A 432 -35.07 7.90 -34.97
N PRO A 433 -34.87 6.97 -35.93
CA PRO A 433 -33.67 6.15 -36.02
C PRO A 433 -32.38 6.95 -35.79
N ASP A 434 -31.51 6.50 -34.87
CA ASP A 434 -30.29 7.20 -34.44
C ASP A 434 -28.98 6.58 -34.97
N GLY A 435 -29.09 5.49 -35.73
CA GLY A 435 -27.95 4.77 -36.29
C GLY A 435 -27.46 3.61 -35.42
N PHE A 436 -27.99 3.42 -34.22
CA PHE A 436 -27.74 2.22 -33.42
C PHE A 436 -28.80 1.15 -33.72
N PRO A 437 -28.41 -0.12 -33.92
CA PRO A 437 -29.39 -1.19 -34.07
C PRO A 437 -30.19 -1.40 -32.77
N ASP A 438 -31.51 -1.55 -32.87
CA ASP A 438 -32.36 -1.89 -31.72
C ASP A 438 -32.81 -3.35 -31.76
N LEU A 439 -33.00 -3.95 -30.59
CA LEU A 439 -33.70 -5.22 -30.46
C LEU A 439 -35.21 -4.98 -30.42
N ASN A 440 -35.83 -5.14 -31.57
CA ASN A 440 -37.28 -5.02 -31.73
C ASN A 440 -37.98 -6.29 -31.29
N LEU A 441 -38.81 -6.17 -30.26
CA LEU A 441 -39.57 -7.25 -29.64
C LEU A 441 -41.07 -7.06 -29.91
N LYS A 442 -41.80 -8.17 -30.04
CA LYS A 442 -43.27 -8.20 -30.13
C LYS A 442 -43.81 -9.02 -28.98
N PHE A 443 -44.63 -8.41 -28.13
CA PHE A 443 -45.32 -9.09 -27.04
C PHE A 443 -46.80 -9.30 -27.39
N ALA A 444 -47.43 -10.34 -26.86
CA ALA A 444 -48.86 -10.52 -27.02
C ALA A 444 -49.62 -9.52 -26.11
N SER A 445 -50.35 -8.56 -26.69
CA SER A 445 -51.09 -7.57 -25.89
C SER A 445 -52.03 -8.20 -24.85
N PRO A 446 -52.73 -9.33 -25.10
CA PRO A 446 -53.52 -9.99 -24.07
C PRO A 446 -52.72 -10.48 -22.85
N ALA A 447 -51.45 -10.86 -23.03
CA ALA A 447 -50.57 -11.28 -21.94
C ALA A 447 -50.11 -10.07 -21.12
N ILE A 448 -49.70 -8.99 -21.78
CA ILE A 448 -49.35 -7.71 -21.11
C ILE A 448 -50.56 -7.14 -20.37
N ALA A 449 -51.75 -7.18 -20.95
CA ALA A 449 -52.98 -6.72 -20.29
C ALA A 449 -53.33 -7.52 -19.01
N ALA A 450 -52.78 -8.72 -18.85
CA ALA A 450 -53.01 -9.59 -17.70
C ALA A 450 -51.96 -9.43 -16.60
N THR A 451 -50.90 -8.63 -16.80
CA THR A 451 -49.87 -8.41 -15.77
C THR A 451 -50.42 -7.59 -14.60
N SER A 452 -49.81 -7.71 -13.43
CA SER A 452 -50.18 -6.94 -12.24
C SER A 452 -50.03 -5.44 -12.44
N ALA A 453 -48.99 -4.99 -13.17
CA ALA A 453 -48.79 -3.57 -13.48
C ALA A 453 -50.00 -2.99 -14.24
N VAL A 454 -50.46 -3.67 -15.29
CA VAL A 454 -51.56 -3.17 -16.14
C VAL A 454 -52.92 -3.35 -15.48
N THR A 455 -53.16 -4.48 -14.80
CA THR A 455 -54.45 -4.72 -14.11
C THR A 455 -54.63 -3.84 -12.88
N GLY A 456 -53.53 -3.50 -12.18
CA GLY A 456 -53.50 -2.64 -11.00
C GLY A 456 -53.73 -1.15 -11.30
N ALA A 457 -53.49 -0.71 -12.54
CA ALA A 457 -53.82 0.64 -12.95
C ALA A 457 -55.34 0.86 -12.90
N THR A 458 -55.81 1.88 -12.17
CA THR A 458 -57.25 2.15 -11.97
C THR A 458 -57.69 3.49 -12.57
N VAL A 459 -56.75 4.37 -12.88
CA VAL A 459 -57.00 5.69 -13.43
C VAL A 459 -56.73 5.66 -14.94
N LYS A 460 -57.73 6.06 -15.72
CA LYS A 460 -57.59 6.18 -17.17
C LYS A 460 -56.70 7.38 -17.49
N GLY A 461 -55.69 7.16 -18.32
CA GLY A 461 -54.76 8.21 -18.76
C GLY A 461 -53.58 8.43 -17.82
N ASP A 462 -53.39 7.62 -16.78
CA ASP A 462 -52.13 7.63 -16.02
C ASP A 462 -51.11 6.70 -16.70
N PRO A 463 -49.82 7.07 -16.69
CA PRO A 463 -48.76 6.20 -17.19
C PRO A 463 -48.55 5.02 -16.23
N VAL A 464 -48.31 3.85 -16.81
CA VAL A 464 -48.04 2.59 -16.10
C VAL A 464 -46.61 2.18 -16.46
N PRO A 465 -45.64 2.35 -15.55
CA PRO A 465 -44.28 1.90 -15.79
C PRO A 465 -44.27 0.38 -15.92
N LEU A 466 -43.60 -0.11 -16.97
CA LEU A 466 -43.33 -1.52 -17.17
C LEU A 466 -41.82 -1.73 -17.16
N ALA A 467 -41.36 -2.66 -16.33
CA ALA A 467 -39.97 -3.09 -16.30
C ALA A 467 -39.71 -4.18 -17.36
N ILE A 468 -38.59 -4.05 -18.06
CA ILE A 468 -38.00 -5.10 -18.86
C ILE A 468 -36.79 -5.67 -18.13
N THR A 469 -36.64 -6.98 -18.19
CA THR A 469 -35.43 -7.69 -17.76
C THR A 469 -34.97 -8.61 -18.88
N GLY A 470 -33.70 -8.97 -18.90
CA GLY A 470 -33.15 -9.98 -19.79
C GLY A 470 -31.71 -10.30 -19.41
N GLU A 471 -31.01 -11.04 -20.27
CA GLU A 471 -29.59 -11.35 -20.12
C GLU A 471 -28.90 -11.20 -21.47
N LEU A 472 -27.63 -10.79 -21.44
CA LEU A 472 -26.72 -10.97 -22.57
C LEU A 472 -26.43 -12.46 -22.79
N LEU A 473 -25.84 -12.80 -23.94
CA LEU A 473 -25.45 -14.16 -24.30
C LEU A 473 -24.40 -14.76 -23.34
N ASP A 474 -23.68 -13.92 -22.59
CA ASP A 474 -22.74 -14.32 -21.54
C ASP A 474 -23.39 -14.50 -20.16
N GLY A 475 -24.68 -14.18 -20.03
CA GLY A 475 -25.46 -14.26 -18.78
C GLY A 475 -25.55 -12.96 -17.98
N THR A 476 -24.92 -11.87 -18.43
CA THR A 476 -24.99 -10.57 -17.73
C THR A 476 -26.42 -10.03 -17.78
N PRO A 477 -27.08 -9.75 -16.64
CA PRO A 477 -28.46 -9.31 -16.64
C PRO A 477 -28.59 -7.86 -17.13
N ILE A 478 -29.67 -7.59 -17.84
CA ILE A 478 -30.04 -6.25 -18.29
C ILE A 478 -31.37 -5.82 -17.66
N THR A 479 -31.53 -4.52 -17.42
CA THR A 479 -32.78 -3.96 -16.89
C THR A 479 -33.10 -2.62 -17.52
N GLY A 480 -34.37 -2.36 -17.74
CA GLY A 480 -34.84 -1.09 -18.28
C GLY A 480 -36.34 -0.96 -18.11
N GLY A 481 -36.92 0.08 -18.68
CA GLY A 481 -38.36 0.23 -18.65
C GLY A 481 -38.85 1.45 -19.41
N ASP A 482 -40.14 1.40 -19.72
CA ASP A 482 -40.90 2.51 -20.31
C ASP A 482 -42.37 2.35 -19.88
N CYS A 483 -43.21 3.32 -20.19
CA CYS A 483 -44.55 3.41 -19.66
C CYS A 483 -45.64 3.23 -20.71
N LEU A 484 -46.69 2.51 -20.33
CA LEU A 484 -47.93 2.41 -21.08
C LEU A 484 -48.96 3.45 -20.62
N TRP A 485 -49.74 3.98 -21.56
CA TRP A 485 -50.84 4.89 -21.27
C TRP A 485 -52.20 4.21 -21.47
N ILE A 486 -52.91 3.89 -20.39
CA ILE A 486 -54.16 3.12 -20.48
C ILE A 486 -55.31 4.00 -21.01
N VAL A 487 -55.81 3.69 -22.21
CA VAL A 487 -56.88 4.46 -22.87
C VAL A 487 -58.25 3.81 -22.84
N LYS A 488 -58.35 2.48 -22.69
CA LYS A 488 -59.62 1.75 -22.64
C LYS A 488 -59.51 0.40 -21.95
#